data_AF-A0A4Q6GMP8-F1
#
_entry.id   AF-A0A4Q6GMP8-F1
#
_cell.length_a   1.000
_cell.length_b   1.000
_cell.length_c   1.000
_cell.angle_alpha   90.00
_cell.angle_beta   90.00
_cell.angle_gamma   90.00
#
_symmetry.space_group_name_H-M   'P 1'
#
loop_
_entity.id
_entity.type
_entity.pdbx_description
1 polymer ?
#
loop_
_entity_poly.entity_id
_entity_poly.type
_entity_poly.pdbx_seq_one_letter_code
_entity_poly.pdbx_strand_id
1 'polypeptide(L)'
;MRGPAFANQAIFLSLVLLHGGALACAPPAAPVFDIDANRYYTDARSSVIDPVLKARNEAAVRPVNDYLEFVARAADGWQRRGDGAEARCALDWLDAWARQGALLGKMSTNQSYYTRKWTLGGLALSYARVQAQATPAQRQSIENWLRALADLTIAHSDAHKGVRNNHYYWEGLAVTATGAVTREARYLAWGRKVFDDAMLQVQADGSLPLEMARASKALHYQLYAAAPLAMIASILDVQHSGVDRLVRFAVDGVGDPGPIERLAGAAQERPPRVPGWIAIYNRHAVRPLPTGALPENNWDA
;
A
#
# COMPACT_ATOMS: atom_id res chain seq x y z
N MET A 1 84.09 7.45 29.52
CA MET A 1 82.76 8.08 29.74
C MET A 1 81.88 7.73 28.56
N ARG A 2 80.70 7.17 28.85
CA ARG A 2 79.48 7.01 28.01
C ARG A 2 79.63 6.64 26.52
N GLY A 3 79.12 5.45 26.21
CA GLY A 3 78.42 5.17 24.96
C GLY A 3 78.03 3.69 24.91
N PRO A 4 76.73 3.36 25.04
CA PRO A 4 76.21 2.43 24.04
C PRO A 4 74.81 2.78 23.52
N ALA A 5 74.67 2.44 22.23
CA ALA A 5 73.53 1.78 21.59
C ALA A 5 72.15 2.44 21.65
N PHE A 6 71.75 2.96 20.48
CA PHE A 6 70.37 3.20 20.09
C PHE A 6 69.58 1.88 20.11
N ALA A 7 68.53 1.81 20.93
CA ALA A 7 67.53 0.76 20.88
C ALA A 7 66.40 1.16 19.92
N ASN A 8 66.22 0.37 18.86
CA ASN A 8 65.08 0.46 17.93
C ASN A 8 63.82 -0.02 18.66
N GLN A 9 62.86 0.88 18.91
CA GLN A 9 61.50 0.50 19.32
C GLN A 9 60.67 0.17 18.08
N ALA A 10 60.34 -1.09 17.89
CA ALA A 10 59.32 -1.53 16.94
C ALA A 10 57.93 -1.26 17.54
N ILE A 11 57.21 -0.32 16.95
CA ILE A 11 55.80 -0.06 17.28
C ILE A 11 54.96 -1.12 16.58
N PHE A 12 54.36 -2.03 17.34
CA PHE A 12 53.31 -2.92 16.84
C PHE A 12 51.99 -2.14 16.74
N LEU A 13 51.58 -1.79 15.52
CA LEU A 13 50.23 -1.32 15.24
C LEU A 13 49.27 -2.52 15.29
N SER A 14 48.48 -2.62 16.36
CA SER A 14 47.34 -3.54 16.41
C SER A 14 46.27 -3.06 15.44
N LEU A 15 46.10 -3.80 14.34
CA LEU A 15 45.02 -3.58 13.38
C LEU A 15 43.69 -4.03 14.02
N VAL A 16 42.90 -3.07 14.52
CA VAL A 16 41.52 -3.35 14.92
C VAL A 16 40.69 -3.48 13.64
N LEU A 17 40.40 -4.72 13.24
CA LEU A 17 39.38 -5.01 12.24
C LEU A 17 38.01 -4.66 12.82
N LEU A 18 37.56 -3.43 12.59
CA LEU A 18 36.16 -3.04 12.70
C LEU A 18 35.37 -3.87 11.68
N HIS A 19 34.89 -5.03 12.12
CA HIS A 19 33.84 -5.75 11.40
C HIS A 19 32.60 -4.86 11.46
N GLY A 20 32.29 -4.19 10.35
CA GLY A 20 31.00 -3.55 10.14
C GLY A 20 29.93 -4.64 10.20
N GLY A 21 29.43 -4.91 11.40
CA GLY A 21 28.30 -5.81 11.59
C GLY A 21 27.15 -5.26 10.78
N ALA A 22 26.66 -6.04 9.82
CA ALA A 22 25.36 -5.80 9.23
C ALA A 22 24.38 -5.61 10.40
N LEU A 23 23.75 -4.43 10.49
CA LEU A 23 22.75 -4.17 11.52
C LEU A 23 21.71 -5.29 11.43
N ALA A 24 21.61 -6.08 12.50
CA ALA A 24 20.67 -7.19 12.55
C ALA A 24 19.25 -6.64 12.43
N CYS A 25 18.40 -7.36 11.70
CA CYS A 25 17.01 -6.96 11.54
C CYS A 25 16.30 -6.85 12.89
N ALA A 26 15.44 -5.84 13.05
CA ALA A 26 14.55 -5.80 14.21
C ALA A 26 13.66 -7.06 14.22
N PRO A 27 13.39 -7.66 15.39
CA PRO A 27 12.54 -8.84 15.48
C PRO A 27 11.11 -8.51 14.99
N PRO A 28 10.43 -9.44 14.28
CA PRO A 28 9.05 -9.26 13.85
C PRO A 28 8.12 -8.89 15.01
N ALA A 29 7.25 -7.90 14.79
CA ALA A 29 6.20 -7.57 15.75
C ALA A 29 5.26 -8.76 15.99
N ALA A 30 4.68 -8.85 17.19
CA ALA A 30 3.70 -9.88 17.52
C ALA A 30 2.52 -9.89 16.53
N PRO A 31 2.03 -11.06 16.11
CA PRO A 31 0.93 -11.13 15.14
C PRO A 31 -0.36 -10.58 15.73
N VAL A 32 -1.08 -9.82 14.91
CA VAL A 32 -2.46 -9.41 15.18
C VAL A 32 -3.38 -10.38 14.45
N PHE A 33 -4.32 -11.00 15.15
CA PHE A 33 -5.30 -11.93 14.56
C PHE A 33 -6.63 -11.24 14.26
N ASP A 34 -7.18 -10.58 15.28
CA ASP A 34 -8.45 -9.89 15.23
C ASP A 34 -8.21 -8.37 15.10
N ILE A 35 -9.09 -7.68 14.37
CA ILE A 35 -9.08 -6.21 14.32
C ILE A 35 -10.42 -5.70 14.86
N ASP A 36 -10.35 -4.84 15.87
CA ASP A 36 -11.49 -4.12 16.43
C ASP A 36 -11.40 -2.61 16.17
N ALA A 37 -11.48 -2.25 14.89
CA ALA A 37 -11.46 -0.87 14.43
C ALA A 37 -12.87 -0.27 14.42
N ASN A 38 -12.99 1.06 14.41
CA ASN A 38 -14.28 1.75 14.45
C ASN A 38 -14.43 2.79 13.34
N ARG A 39 -15.67 3.00 12.89
CA ARG A 39 -16.01 4.15 12.04
C ARG A 39 -15.73 5.45 12.81
N TYR A 40 -15.24 6.47 12.10
CA TYR A 40 -14.88 7.77 12.68
C TYR A 40 -15.50 8.97 11.95
N TYR A 41 -16.51 8.74 11.11
CA TYR A 41 -17.31 9.80 10.49
C TYR A 41 -18.69 9.91 11.15
N THR A 42 -19.16 11.14 11.36
CA THR A 42 -20.45 11.42 12.02
C THR A 42 -21.61 11.58 11.05
N ASP A 43 -21.34 11.85 9.77
CA ASP A 43 -22.35 12.12 8.76
C ASP A 43 -22.54 10.97 7.75
N ALA A 44 -23.67 10.95 7.05
CA ALA A 44 -23.96 9.91 6.04
C ALA A 44 -23.03 10.00 4.82
N ARG A 45 -22.55 11.20 4.48
CA ARG A 45 -21.61 11.42 3.36
C ARG A 45 -20.17 11.10 3.73
N SER A 46 -19.90 10.72 4.98
CA SER A 46 -18.56 10.37 5.47
C SER A 46 -17.54 11.46 5.10
N SER A 47 -17.86 12.69 5.48
CA SER A 47 -17.10 13.93 5.24
C SER A 47 -16.69 14.63 6.55
N VAL A 48 -17.44 14.44 7.64
CA VAL A 48 -17.19 15.05 8.95
C VAL A 48 -16.59 14.01 9.90
N ILE A 49 -15.37 14.27 10.36
CA ILE A 49 -14.62 13.38 11.24
C ILE A 49 -14.93 13.71 12.71
N ASP A 50 -15.19 12.68 13.51
CA ASP A 50 -15.15 12.77 14.97
C ASP A 50 -13.71 12.53 15.45
N PRO A 51 -13.06 13.50 16.11
CA PRO A 51 -11.66 13.37 16.51
C PRO A 51 -11.44 12.29 17.58
N VAL A 52 -12.43 12.02 18.46
CA VAL A 52 -12.33 10.99 19.50
C VAL A 52 -12.43 9.61 18.87
N LEU A 53 -13.40 9.40 17.97
CA LEU A 53 -13.52 8.14 17.24
C LEU A 53 -12.33 7.92 16.31
N LYS A 54 -11.77 8.98 15.71
CA LYS A 54 -10.55 8.91 14.89
C LYS A 54 -9.37 8.42 15.73
N ALA A 55 -9.13 9.03 16.88
CA ALA A 55 -8.03 8.65 17.77
C ALA A 55 -8.17 7.20 18.27
N ARG A 56 -9.39 6.77 18.63
CA ARG A 56 -9.67 5.38 18.98
C ARG A 56 -9.35 4.42 17.83
N ASN A 57 -9.80 4.77 16.62
CA ASN A 57 -9.58 3.94 15.45
C ASN A 57 -8.08 3.83 15.13
N GLU A 58 -7.37 4.96 15.15
CA GLU A 58 -5.92 5.02 14.93
C GLU A 58 -5.16 4.15 15.94
N ALA A 59 -5.52 4.20 17.22
CA ALA A 59 -4.95 3.33 18.24
C ALA A 59 -5.22 1.84 17.97
N ALA A 60 -6.44 1.51 17.55
CA ALA A 60 -6.83 0.12 17.27
C ALA A 60 -6.09 -0.49 16.06
N VAL A 61 -5.84 0.30 15.02
CA VAL A 61 -5.17 -0.20 13.79
C VAL A 61 -3.66 -0.02 13.80
N ARG A 62 -3.12 0.75 14.76
CA ARG A 62 -1.69 1.08 14.83
C ARG A 62 -0.77 -0.14 14.74
N PRO A 63 -0.96 -1.25 15.48
CA PRO A 63 -0.04 -2.38 15.41
C PRO A 63 0.05 -2.99 14.01
N VAL A 64 -1.08 -3.00 13.28
CA VAL A 64 -1.15 -3.50 11.90
C VAL A 64 -0.50 -2.54 10.92
N ASN A 65 -0.72 -1.23 11.10
CA ASN A 65 -0.12 -0.19 10.26
C ASN A 65 1.39 -0.10 10.46
N ASP A 66 1.88 -0.12 11.69
CA ASP A 66 3.31 -0.08 12.01
C ASP A 66 4.02 -1.31 11.42
N TYR A 67 3.38 -2.49 11.45
CA TYR A 67 3.87 -3.71 10.80
C TYR A 67 3.97 -3.54 9.28
N LEU A 68 2.89 -3.10 8.62
CA LEU A 68 2.89 -2.89 7.17
C LEU A 68 3.95 -1.86 6.76
N GLU A 69 4.08 -0.77 7.51
CA GLU A 69 5.03 0.30 7.21
C GLU A 69 6.48 -0.20 7.32
N PHE A 70 6.80 -1.06 8.30
CA PHE A 70 8.10 -1.71 8.38
C PHE A 70 8.38 -2.56 7.14
N VAL A 71 7.47 -3.47 6.80
CA VAL A 71 7.64 -4.38 5.64
C VAL A 71 7.78 -3.58 4.34
N ALA A 72 6.96 -2.55 4.15
CA ALA A 72 7.00 -1.70 2.96
C ALA A 72 8.32 -0.93 2.83
N ARG A 73 8.84 -0.36 3.93
CA ARG A 73 10.13 0.33 3.94
C ARG A 73 11.30 -0.59 3.64
N ALA A 74 11.34 -1.77 4.26
CA ALA A 74 12.39 -2.75 4.01
C ALA A 74 12.34 -3.24 2.55
N ALA A 75 11.15 -3.52 2.02
CA ALA A 75 10.98 -3.89 0.61
C ALA A 75 11.40 -2.78 -0.37
N ASP A 76 11.11 -1.51 -0.06
CA ASP A 76 11.57 -0.35 -0.84
C ASP A 76 13.10 -0.18 -0.75
N GLY A 77 13.68 -0.35 0.44
CA GLY A 77 15.13 -0.30 0.66
C GLY A 77 15.88 -1.29 -0.22
N TRP A 78 15.38 -2.53 -0.33
CA TRP A 78 15.87 -3.52 -1.29
C TRP A 78 15.73 -3.03 -2.74
N GLN A 79 14.54 -2.61 -3.17
CA GLN A 79 14.29 -2.22 -4.55
C GLN A 79 15.16 -1.04 -5.01
N ARG A 80 15.39 -0.06 -4.13
CA ARG A 80 16.14 1.17 -4.46
C ARG A 80 17.64 1.00 -4.38
N ARG A 81 18.13 0.22 -3.40
CA ARG A 81 19.56 0.17 -3.06
C ARG A 81 20.21 -1.19 -3.30
N GLY A 82 19.43 -2.23 -3.60
CA GLY A 82 19.93 -3.61 -3.68
C GLY A 82 20.40 -4.15 -2.33
N ASP A 83 19.91 -3.59 -1.23
CA ASP A 83 20.34 -3.95 0.13
C ASP A 83 19.76 -5.30 0.55
N GLY A 84 20.56 -6.36 0.44
CA GLY A 84 20.13 -7.72 0.78
C GLY A 84 19.70 -7.90 2.24
N ALA A 85 20.14 -7.03 3.16
CA ALA A 85 19.67 -7.08 4.55
C ALA A 85 18.21 -6.65 4.67
N GLU A 86 17.81 -5.62 3.93
CA GLU A 86 16.44 -5.12 3.88
C GLU A 86 15.49 -6.16 3.23
N ALA A 87 15.94 -6.85 2.18
CA ALA A 87 15.17 -7.95 1.58
C ALA A 87 14.92 -9.08 2.58
N ARG A 88 15.96 -9.50 3.32
CA ARG A 88 15.84 -10.52 4.37
C ARG A 88 14.89 -10.05 5.47
N CYS A 89 15.00 -8.81 5.93
CA CYS A 89 14.10 -8.22 6.92
C CYS A 89 12.64 -8.30 6.50
N ALA A 90 12.31 -7.85 5.28
CA ALA A 90 10.95 -7.88 4.78
C ALA A 90 10.39 -9.31 4.74
N LEU A 91 11.20 -10.27 4.26
CA LEU A 91 10.81 -11.68 4.14
C LEU A 91 10.65 -12.37 5.50
N ASP A 92 11.52 -12.09 6.48
CA ASP A 92 11.43 -12.65 7.82
C ASP A 92 10.20 -12.13 8.56
N TRP A 93 9.87 -10.84 8.41
CA TRP A 93 8.65 -10.25 8.96
C TRP A 93 7.39 -10.84 8.31
N LEU A 94 7.38 -11.00 6.98
CA LEU A 94 6.28 -11.64 6.26
C LEU A 94 6.09 -13.10 6.68
N ASP A 95 7.16 -13.89 6.73
CA ASP A 95 7.11 -15.31 7.11
C ASP A 95 6.63 -15.49 8.56
N ALA A 96 7.06 -14.62 9.49
CA ALA A 96 6.66 -14.70 10.89
C ALA A 96 5.16 -14.51 11.11
N TRP A 97 4.52 -13.56 10.40
CA TRP A 97 3.07 -13.38 10.46
C TRP A 97 2.33 -14.46 9.67
N ALA A 98 2.88 -14.86 8.51
CA ALA A 98 2.28 -15.89 7.67
C ALA A 98 2.17 -17.24 8.39
N ARG A 99 3.23 -17.69 9.07
CA ARG A 99 3.25 -18.96 9.82
C ARG A 99 2.26 -19.02 10.98
N GLN A 100 1.91 -17.86 11.53
CA GLN A 100 0.96 -17.77 12.62
C GLN A 100 -0.47 -17.53 12.14
N GLY A 101 -0.67 -17.14 10.87
CA GLY A 101 -1.99 -16.81 10.36
C GLY A 101 -2.52 -15.48 10.88
N ALA A 102 -1.63 -14.47 10.99
CA ALA A 102 -2.04 -13.11 11.35
C ALA A 102 -3.17 -12.61 10.42
N LEU A 103 -4.09 -11.80 10.94
CA LEU A 103 -5.23 -11.23 10.22
C LEU A 103 -6.29 -12.22 9.71
N LEU A 104 -6.12 -13.53 9.96
CA LEU A 104 -7.14 -14.56 9.65
C LEU A 104 -8.23 -14.66 10.73
N GLY A 105 -8.11 -13.89 11.81
CA GLY A 105 -9.09 -13.82 12.88
C GLY A 105 -10.34 -13.02 12.52
N LYS A 106 -11.08 -12.62 13.56
CA LYS A 106 -12.35 -11.93 13.48
C LYS A 106 -12.17 -10.45 13.17
N MET A 107 -12.91 -9.97 12.16
CA MET A 107 -13.10 -8.55 11.87
C MET A 107 -14.46 -8.12 12.46
N SER A 108 -14.45 -7.23 13.45
CA SER A 108 -15.66 -6.87 14.22
C SER A 108 -16.55 -5.83 13.53
N THR A 109 -15.98 -4.98 12.66
CA THR A 109 -16.70 -3.90 11.97
C THR A 109 -16.28 -3.79 10.51
N ASN A 110 -17.04 -3.03 9.70
CA ASN A 110 -16.62 -2.68 8.33
C ASN A 110 -15.23 -2.03 8.31
N GLN A 111 -14.91 -1.21 9.30
CA GLN A 111 -13.59 -0.58 9.38
C GLN A 111 -12.48 -1.63 9.60
N SER A 112 -12.75 -2.69 10.37
CA SER A 112 -11.81 -3.81 10.54
C SER A 112 -11.56 -4.55 9.22
N TYR A 113 -12.62 -4.83 8.45
CA TYR A 113 -12.50 -5.41 7.11
C TYR A 113 -11.71 -4.50 6.16
N TYR A 114 -11.89 -3.18 6.27
CA TYR A 114 -11.13 -2.22 5.48
C TYR A 114 -9.65 -2.24 5.82
N THR A 115 -9.29 -2.24 7.10
CA THR A 115 -7.90 -2.39 7.54
C THR A 115 -7.30 -3.67 6.98
N ARG A 116 -7.98 -4.82 7.10
CA ARG A 116 -7.46 -6.10 6.59
C ARG A 116 -7.15 -6.06 5.08
N LYS A 117 -8.05 -5.52 4.25
CA LYS A 117 -7.80 -5.46 2.79
C LYS A 117 -6.67 -4.50 2.42
N TRP A 118 -6.57 -3.35 3.09
CA TRP A 118 -5.48 -2.41 2.83
C TRP A 118 -4.14 -3.01 3.23
N THR A 119 -4.10 -3.70 4.37
CA THR A 119 -2.91 -4.45 4.78
C THR A 119 -2.55 -5.54 3.78
N LEU A 120 -3.51 -6.36 3.35
CA LEU A 120 -3.27 -7.37 2.31
C LEU A 120 -2.67 -6.75 1.04
N GLY A 121 -3.27 -5.67 0.52
CA GLY A 121 -2.78 -5.01 -0.69
C GLY A 121 -1.35 -4.47 -0.53
N GLY A 122 -1.07 -3.79 0.57
CA GLY A 122 0.26 -3.27 0.88
C GLY A 122 1.31 -4.37 1.04
N LEU A 123 0.97 -5.47 1.72
CA LEU A 123 1.87 -6.61 1.90
C LEU A 123 2.13 -7.37 0.60
N ALA A 124 1.11 -7.60 -0.23
CA ALA A 124 1.28 -8.24 -1.53
C ALA A 124 2.17 -7.40 -2.46
N LEU A 125 1.97 -6.07 -2.51
CA LEU A 125 2.82 -5.15 -3.28
C LEU A 125 4.26 -5.10 -2.73
N SER A 126 4.43 -5.11 -1.42
CA SER A 126 5.76 -5.15 -0.79
C SER A 126 6.47 -6.47 -1.06
N TYR A 127 5.76 -7.59 -0.95
CA TYR A 127 6.28 -8.91 -1.27
C TYR A 127 6.73 -8.99 -2.72
N ALA A 128 5.99 -8.42 -3.69
CA ALA A 128 6.38 -8.39 -5.09
C ALA A 128 7.80 -7.82 -5.32
N ARG A 129 8.23 -6.85 -4.49
CA ARG A 129 9.56 -6.23 -4.57
C ARG A 129 10.68 -7.18 -4.13
N VAL A 130 10.41 -8.06 -3.16
CA VAL A 130 11.41 -8.93 -2.51
C VAL A 130 11.23 -10.42 -2.81
N GLN A 131 10.16 -10.81 -3.51
CA GLN A 131 9.76 -12.19 -3.74
C GLN A 131 10.89 -13.04 -4.35
N ALA A 132 11.71 -12.47 -5.23
CA ALA A 132 12.84 -13.18 -5.84
C ALA A 132 13.90 -13.63 -4.83
N GLN A 133 13.97 -13.01 -3.66
CA GLN A 133 14.91 -13.34 -2.58
C GLN A 133 14.35 -14.34 -1.56
N ALA A 134 13.06 -14.70 -1.67
CA ALA A 134 12.43 -15.63 -0.74
C ALA A 134 12.97 -17.06 -0.92
N THR A 135 13.33 -17.70 0.19
CA THR A 135 13.56 -19.15 0.20
C THR A 135 12.28 -19.90 -0.19
N PRO A 136 12.37 -21.16 -0.67
CA PRO A 136 11.18 -21.95 -0.98
C PRO A 136 10.20 -22.08 0.20
N ALA A 137 10.71 -22.20 1.43
CA ALA A 137 9.88 -22.31 2.62
C ALA A 137 9.14 -21.00 2.94
N GLN A 138 9.83 -19.85 2.91
CA GLN A 138 9.21 -18.53 3.09
C GLN A 138 8.20 -18.24 1.98
N ARG A 139 8.52 -18.58 0.73
CA ARG A 139 7.59 -18.44 -0.39
C ARG A 139 6.30 -19.22 -0.13
N GLN A 140 6.41 -20.48 0.26
CA GLN A 140 5.25 -21.33 0.51
C GLN A 140 4.36 -20.78 1.63
N SER A 141 4.94 -20.36 2.76
CA SER A 141 4.19 -19.82 3.89
C SER A 141 3.54 -18.48 3.56
N ILE A 142 4.30 -17.52 3.01
CA ILE A 142 3.83 -16.18 2.67
C ILE A 142 2.73 -16.26 1.62
N GLU A 143 2.96 -16.99 0.52
CA GLU A 143 1.97 -17.08 -0.55
C GLU A 143 0.69 -17.81 -0.07
N ASN A 144 0.79 -18.87 0.75
CA ASN A 144 -0.40 -19.49 1.35
C ASN A 144 -1.22 -18.52 2.20
N TRP A 145 -0.54 -17.71 3.00
CA TRP A 145 -1.18 -16.75 3.87
C TRP A 145 -1.86 -15.61 3.09
N LEU A 146 -1.18 -15.04 2.09
CA LEU A 146 -1.76 -14.01 1.22
C LEU A 146 -3.01 -14.54 0.49
N ARG A 147 -2.99 -15.79 0.02
CA ARG A 147 -4.17 -16.44 -0.60
C ARG A 147 -5.34 -16.58 0.37
N ALA A 148 -5.08 -17.01 1.61
CA ALA A 148 -6.13 -17.10 2.63
C ALA A 148 -6.77 -15.72 2.93
N LEU A 149 -5.96 -14.65 2.99
CA LEU A 149 -6.46 -13.29 3.15
C LEU A 149 -7.25 -12.78 1.94
N ALA A 150 -6.82 -13.12 0.72
CA ALA A 150 -7.55 -12.80 -0.50
C ALA A 150 -8.90 -13.51 -0.54
N ASP A 151 -8.95 -14.80 -0.17
CA ASP A 151 -10.19 -15.57 -0.09
C ASP A 151 -11.18 -14.97 0.92
N LEU A 152 -10.69 -14.56 2.10
CA LEU A 152 -11.50 -13.86 3.10
C LEU A 152 -11.98 -12.47 2.62
N THR A 153 -11.17 -11.77 1.83
CA THR A 153 -11.54 -10.49 1.20
C THR A 153 -12.66 -10.68 0.18
N ILE A 154 -12.53 -11.67 -0.70
CA ILE A 154 -13.55 -12.03 -1.70
C ILE A 154 -14.84 -12.45 -1.00
N ALA A 155 -14.77 -13.34 -0.02
CA ALA A 155 -15.94 -13.83 0.71
C ALA A 155 -16.70 -12.68 1.39
N HIS A 156 -15.99 -11.73 2.01
CA HIS A 156 -16.61 -10.55 2.60
C HIS A 156 -17.32 -9.69 1.53
N SER A 157 -16.62 -9.40 0.43
CA SER A 157 -17.13 -8.58 -0.68
C SER A 157 -18.38 -9.19 -1.33
N ASP A 158 -18.36 -10.50 -1.61
CA ASP A 158 -19.48 -11.21 -2.23
C ASP A 158 -20.69 -11.36 -1.30
N ALA A 159 -20.46 -11.45 0.02
CA ALA A 159 -21.53 -11.43 1.02
C ALA A 159 -22.13 -10.02 1.22
N HIS A 160 -21.36 -8.96 0.99
CA HIS A 160 -21.75 -7.57 1.21
C HIS A 160 -21.68 -6.77 -0.09
N LYS A 161 -22.54 -7.11 -1.05
CA LYS A 161 -22.68 -6.45 -2.36
C LYS A 161 -23.26 -5.03 -2.28
N GLY A 162 -22.95 -4.29 -1.23
CA GLY A 162 -23.37 -2.91 -1.03
C GLY A 162 -22.83 -1.97 -2.11
N VAL A 163 -22.82 -0.67 -1.81
CA VAL A 163 -22.36 0.36 -2.73
C VAL A 163 -20.91 0.09 -3.18
N ARG A 164 -20.71 -0.06 -4.49
CA ARG A 164 -19.40 -0.33 -5.11
C ARG A 164 -18.62 0.96 -5.37
N ASN A 165 -18.19 1.62 -4.29
CA ASN A 165 -17.32 2.79 -4.33
C ASN A 165 -15.83 2.38 -4.20
N ASN A 166 -14.94 3.33 -3.89
CA ASN A 166 -13.51 3.12 -3.67
C ASN A 166 -13.15 1.91 -2.81
N HIS A 167 -13.98 1.55 -1.82
CA HIS A 167 -13.72 0.36 -1.00
C HIS A 167 -13.69 -0.92 -1.85
N TYR A 168 -14.56 -1.06 -2.84
CA TYR A 168 -14.58 -2.20 -3.75
C TYR A 168 -13.31 -2.22 -4.62
N TYR A 169 -12.84 -1.06 -5.06
CA TYR A 169 -11.63 -0.96 -5.88
C TYR A 169 -10.37 -1.34 -5.08
N TRP A 170 -10.29 -0.97 -3.81
CA TRP A 170 -9.21 -1.40 -2.91
C TRP A 170 -9.24 -2.91 -2.61
N GLU A 171 -10.42 -3.53 -2.56
CA GLU A 171 -10.52 -5.00 -2.52
C GLU A 171 -9.97 -5.60 -3.81
N GLY A 172 -10.36 -5.02 -4.96
CA GLY A 172 -9.84 -5.34 -6.28
C GLY A 172 -8.32 -5.36 -6.32
N LEU A 173 -7.69 -4.29 -5.82
CA LEU A 173 -6.23 -4.19 -5.80
C LEU A 173 -5.61 -5.27 -4.91
N ALA A 174 -6.12 -5.45 -3.69
CA ALA A 174 -5.57 -6.41 -2.74
C ALA A 174 -5.58 -7.85 -3.32
N VAL A 175 -6.69 -8.22 -3.96
CA VAL A 175 -6.84 -9.53 -4.61
C VAL A 175 -5.99 -9.62 -5.88
N THR A 176 -5.97 -8.59 -6.74
CA THR A 176 -5.17 -8.57 -7.97
C THR A 176 -3.67 -8.70 -7.68
N ALA A 177 -3.16 -7.92 -6.71
CA ALA A 177 -1.76 -7.97 -6.29
C ALA A 177 -1.40 -9.36 -5.74
N THR A 178 -2.30 -9.97 -4.96
CA THR A 178 -2.14 -11.37 -4.51
C THR A 178 -2.08 -12.33 -5.70
N GLY A 179 -2.98 -12.20 -6.68
CA GLY A 179 -2.98 -13.00 -7.89
C GLY A 179 -1.67 -12.90 -8.69
N ALA A 180 -1.09 -11.70 -8.78
CA ALA A 180 0.16 -11.48 -9.50
C ALA A 180 1.35 -12.16 -8.83
N VAL A 181 1.51 -11.99 -7.50
CA VAL A 181 2.64 -12.59 -6.78
C VAL A 181 2.48 -14.12 -6.65
N THR A 182 1.26 -14.64 -6.58
CA THR A 182 1.01 -16.09 -6.46
C THR A 182 0.80 -16.80 -7.80
N ARG A 183 0.70 -16.05 -8.91
CA ARG A 183 0.36 -16.54 -10.25
C ARG A 183 -0.98 -17.28 -10.34
N GLU A 184 -1.93 -16.90 -9.49
CA GLU A 184 -3.24 -17.53 -9.38
C GLU A 184 -4.26 -16.78 -10.26
N ALA A 185 -4.61 -17.39 -11.40
CA ALA A 185 -5.49 -16.78 -12.41
C ALA A 185 -6.86 -16.38 -11.85
N ARG A 186 -7.39 -17.10 -10.86
CA ARG A 186 -8.68 -16.81 -10.23
C ARG A 186 -8.72 -15.44 -9.55
N TYR A 187 -7.62 -15.02 -8.94
CA TYR A 187 -7.54 -13.71 -8.29
C TYR A 187 -7.36 -12.58 -9.30
N LEU A 188 -6.57 -12.82 -10.35
CA LEU A 188 -6.45 -11.88 -11.47
C LEU A 188 -7.81 -11.67 -12.15
N ALA A 189 -8.58 -12.73 -12.37
CA ALA A 189 -9.92 -12.66 -12.94
C ALA A 189 -10.92 -11.91 -12.02
N TRP A 190 -10.86 -12.15 -10.71
CA TRP A 190 -11.71 -11.40 -9.76
C TRP A 190 -11.34 -9.92 -9.72
N GLY A 191 -10.06 -9.59 -9.72
CA GLY A 191 -9.54 -8.24 -9.85
C GLY A 191 -9.97 -7.55 -11.15
N ARG A 192 -9.91 -8.26 -12.27
CA ARG A 192 -10.38 -7.78 -13.58
C ARG A 192 -11.88 -7.46 -13.56
N LYS A 193 -12.71 -8.31 -12.94
CA LYS A 193 -14.13 -8.03 -12.75
C LYS A 193 -14.35 -6.71 -11.98
N VAL A 194 -13.61 -6.49 -10.88
CA VAL A 194 -13.68 -5.23 -10.12
C VAL A 194 -13.30 -4.03 -10.98
N PHE A 195 -12.24 -4.16 -11.77
CA PHE A 195 -11.77 -3.11 -12.67
C PHE A 195 -12.83 -2.78 -13.73
N ASP A 196 -13.38 -3.79 -14.40
CA ASP A 196 -14.42 -3.61 -15.43
C ASP A 196 -15.67 -2.96 -14.81
N ASP A 197 -16.10 -3.40 -13.62
CA ASP A 197 -17.20 -2.80 -12.85
C ASP A 197 -16.95 -1.31 -12.53
N ALA A 198 -15.71 -0.94 -12.19
CA ALA A 198 -15.34 0.44 -11.92
C ALA A 198 -15.33 1.29 -13.20
N MET A 199 -14.84 0.74 -14.32
CA MET A 199 -14.80 1.45 -15.59
C MET A 199 -16.19 1.81 -16.12
N LEU A 200 -17.22 1.03 -15.78
CA LEU A 200 -18.62 1.38 -16.07
C LEU A 200 -19.14 2.58 -15.25
N GLN A 201 -18.49 2.92 -14.15
CA GLN A 201 -18.89 4.03 -13.28
C GLN A 201 -18.18 5.35 -13.61
N VAL A 202 -17.01 5.28 -14.25
CA VAL A 202 -16.24 6.46 -14.65
C VAL A 202 -17.01 7.25 -15.72
N GLN A 203 -17.39 8.47 -15.37
CA GLN A 203 -18.15 9.33 -16.26
C GLN A 203 -17.32 9.84 -17.46
N ALA A 204 -18.00 10.49 -18.40
CA ALA A 204 -17.35 11.08 -19.57
C ALA A 204 -16.32 12.16 -19.22
N ASP A 205 -16.48 12.85 -18.08
CA ASP A 205 -15.52 13.82 -17.55
C ASP A 205 -14.42 13.21 -16.68
N GLY A 206 -14.51 11.91 -16.36
CA GLY A 206 -13.58 11.20 -15.47
C GLY A 206 -14.00 11.15 -14.01
N SER A 207 -15.10 11.79 -13.63
CA SER A 207 -15.60 11.74 -12.25
C SER A 207 -16.20 10.38 -11.89
N LEU A 208 -16.14 10.03 -10.60
CA LEU A 208 -16.89 8.92 -10.02
C LEU A 208 -18.06 9.47 -9.17
N PRO A 209 -19.33 9.21 -9.52
CA PRO A 209 -20.47 9.85 -8.86
C PRO A 209 -20.53 9.61 -7.34
N LEU A 210 -20.17 8.40 -6.89
CA LEU A 210 -20.15 8.04 -5.48
C LEU A 210 -19.05 8.78 -4.70
N GLU A 211 -17.96 9.15 -5.35
CA GLU A 211 -16.90 9.94 -4.74
C GLU A 211 -17.20 11.44 -4.80
N MET A 212 -17.94 11.91 -5.81
CA MET A 212 -18.44 13.29 -5.85
C MET A 212 -19.47 13.57 -4.75
N ALA A 213 -20.23 12.55 -4.31
CA ALA A 213 -21.20 12.66 -3.22
C ALA A 213 -20.58 12.91 -1.82
N ARG A 214 -19.25 13.03 -1.72
CA ARG A 214 -18.50 13.09 -0.46
C ARG A 214 -18.22 14.52 0.04
N ALA A 215 -18.95 15.50 -0.50
CA ALA A 215 -18.88 16.92 -0.11
C ALA A 215 -17.44 17.46 -0.16
N SER A 216 -16.93 18.05 0.93
CA SER A 216 -15.58 18.63 0.98
C SER A 216 -14.45 17.61 0.81
N LYS A 217 -14.76 16.31 0.90
CA LYS A 217 -13.81 15.20 0.67
C LYS A 217 -13.88 14.63 -0.75
N ALA A 218 -14.67 15.18 -1.67
CA ALA A 218 -14.85 14.58 -2.99
C ALA A 218 -13.54 14.43 -3.77
N LEU A 219 -12.67 15.45 -3.77
CA LEU A 219 -11.33 15.37 -4.38
C LEU A 219 -10.48 14.29 -3.71
N HIS A 220 -10.50 14.22 -2.38
CA HIS A 220 -9.78 13.18 -1.64
C HIS A 220 -10.24 11.78 -2.06
N TYR A 221 -11.54 11.54 -2.10
CA TYR A 221 -12.09 10.23 -2.47
C TYR A 221 -11.89 9.89 -3.95
N GLN A 222 -11.91 10.88 -4.84
CA GLN A 222 -11.59 10.71 -6.26
C GLN A 222 -10.14 10.25 -6.44
N LEU A 223 -9.18 10.92 -5.80
CA LEU A 223 -7.76 10.50 -5.80
C LEU A 223 -7.59 9.12 -5.17
N TYR A 224 -8.31 8.85 -4.08
CA TYR A 224 -8.26 7.58 -3.36
C TYR A 224 -8.83 6.41 -4.15
N ALA A 225 -9.82 6.66 -5.03
CA ALA A 225 -10.37 5.68 -5.94
C ALA A 225 -9.48 5.44 -7.17
N ALA A 226 -8.82 6.50 -7.67
CA ALA A 226 -7.93 6.41 -8.83
C ALA A 226 -6.70 5.54 -8.57
N ALA A 227 -6.14 5.58 -7.35
CA ALA A 227 -4.95 4.81 -6.97
C ALA A 227 -5.08 3.29 -7.23
N PRO A 228 -6.04 2.56 -6.64
CA PRO A 228 -6.15 1.12 -6.85
C PRO A 228 -6.48 0.77 -8.30
N LEU A 229 -7.26 1.59 -9.01
CA LEU A 229 -7.62 1.32 -10.40
C LEU A 229 -6.44 1.49 -11.36
N ALA A 230 -5.57 2.49 -11.14
CA ALA A 230 -4.32 2.63 -11.88
C ALA A 230 -3.36 1.47 -11.60
N MET A 231 -3.27 1.02 -10.35
CA MET A 231 -2.44 -0.13 -9.97
C MET A 231 -2.96 -1.44 -10.56
N ILE A 232 -4.28 -1.68 -10.53
CA ILE A 232 -4.88 -2.87 -11.15
C ILE A 232 -4.63 -2.87 -12.66
N ALA A 233 -4.83 -1.75 -13.34
CA ALA A 233 -4.54 -1.61 -14.77
C ALA A 233 -3.07 -1.97 -15.08
N SER A 234 -2.13 -1.46 -14.28
CA SER A 234 -0.70 -1.77 -14.44
C SER A 234 -0.37 -3.24 -14.16
N ILE A 235 -0.97 -3.87 -13.15
CA ILE A 235 -0.72 -5.29 -12.82
C ILE A 235 -1.29 -6.21 -13.92
N LEU A 236 -2.46 -5.86 -14.46
CA LEU A 236 -3.13 -6.61 -15.52
C LEU A 236 -2.63 -6.27 -16.92
N ASP A 237 -1.75 -5.28 -17.06
CA ASP A 237 -1.26 -4.73 -18.33
C ASP A 237 -2.40 -4.31 -19.29
N VAL A 238 -3.37 -3.55 -18.75
CA VAL A 238 -4.58 -3.12 -19.47
C VAL A 238 -4.59 -1.61 -19.70
N GLN A 239 -4.50 -1.20 -20.97
CA GLN A 239 -4.77 0.18 -21.39
C GLN A 239 -6.27 0.42 -21.53
N HIS A 240 -6.81 1.44 -20.85
CA HIS A 240 -8.23 1.77 -20.92
C HIS A 240 -8.47 3.28 -20.81
N SER A 241 -9.20 3.85 -21.77
CA SER A 241 -9.45 5.31 -21.81
C SER A 241 -10.19 5.83 -20.57
N GLY A 242 -10.97 4.97 -19.90
CA GLY A 242 -11.63 5.31 -18.64
C GLY A 242 -10.62 5.58 -17.51
N VAL A 243 -9.51 4.84 -17.44
CA VAL A 243 -8.44 5.10 -16.46
C VAL A 243 -7.78 6.44 -16.75
N ASP A 244 -7.49 6.74 -18.02
CA ASP A 244 -6.89 8.01 -18.41
C ASP A 244 -7.77 9.21 -18.03
N ARG A 245 -9.09 9.10 -18.24
CA ARG A 245 -10.04 10.15 -17.82
C ARG A 245 -10.09 10.28 -16.30
N LEU A 246 -10.23 9.16 -15.60
CA LEU A 246 -10.29 9.11 -14.14
C LEU A 246 -9.07 9.77 -13.48
N VAL A 247 -7.87 9.35 -13.91
CA VAL A 247 -6.61 9.83 -13.34
C VAL A 247 -6.40 11.29 -13.69
N ARG A 248 -6.64 11.71 -14.95
CA ARG A 248 -6.53 13.12 -15.33
C ARG A 248 -7.47 14.00 -14.52
N PHE A 249 -8.75 13.64 -14.41
CA PHE A 249 -9.72 14.39 -13.61
C PHE A 249 -9.30 14.51 -12.13
N ALA A 250 -8.78 13.43 -11.56
CA ALA A 250 -8.31 13.43 -10.17
C ALA A 250 -7.06 14.32 -9.96
N VAL A 251 -6.08 14.24 -10.87
CA VAL A 251 -4.81 14.96 -10.79
C VAL A 251 -5.00 16.45 -11.07
N ASP A 252 -5.77 16.81 -12.10
CA ASP A 252 -6.07 18.20 -12.44
C ASP A 252 -6.82 18.89 -11.28
N GLY A 253 -7.69 18.15 -10.58
CA GLY A 253 -8.41 18.59 -9.40
C GLY A 253 -7.53 19.04 -8.22
N VAL A 254 -6.26 18.59 -8.16
CA VAL A 254 -5.30 19.07 -7.15
C VAL A 254 -4.93 20.54 -7.41
N GLY A 255 -4.73 20.90 -8.68
CA GLY A 255 -4.40 22.26 -9.11
C GLY A 255 -5.62 23.18 -9.15
N ASP A 256 -6.71 22.70 -9.78
CA ASP A 256 -7.98 23.41 -9.92
C ASP A 256 -9.15 22.51 -9.48
N PRO A 257 -9.65 22.66 -8.24
CA PRO A 257 -10.76 21.85 -7.74
C PRO A 257 -12.13 22.31 -8.27
N GLY A 258 -12.22 23.40 -9.05
CA GLY A 258 -13.49 24.02 -9.44
C GLY A 258 -14.51 23.08 -10.09
N PRO A 259 -14.11 22.18 -11.02
CA PRO A 259 -15.01 21.15 -11.56
C PRO A 259 -15.57 20.20 -10.48
N ILE A 260 -14.74 19.77 -9.54
CA ILE A 260 -15.14 18.88 -8.44
C ILE A 260 -16.05 19.61 -7.45
N GLU A 261 -15.76 20.87 -7.13
CA GLU A 261 -16.61 21.68 -6.24
C GLU A 261 -18.02 21.84 -6.78
N ARG A 262 -18.17 22.03 -8.09
CA ARG A 262 -19.49 22.09 -8.76
C ARG A 262 -20.24 20.77 -8.65
N LEU A 263 -19.58 19.63 -8.86
CA LEU A 263 -20.20 18.30 -8.77
C LEU A 263 -20.53 17.92 -7.32
N ALA A 264 -19.67 18.27 -6.37
CA ALA A 264 -19.82 17.92 -4.96
C ALA A 264 -20.71 18.89 -4.17
N GLY A 265 -20.96 20.09 -4.71
CA GLY A 265 -21.70 21.15 -4.03
C GLY A 265 -21.00 21.69 -2.78
N ALA A 266 -19.66 21.60 -2.71
CA ALA A 266 -18.87 22.01 -1.54
C ALA A 266 -17.44 22.35 -1.95
N ALA A 267 -16.83 23.31 -1.24
CA ALA A 267 -15.40 23.60 -1.36
C ALA A 267 -14.55 22.39 -0.94
N GLN A 268 -13.44 22.15 -1.64
CA GLN A 268 -12.64 20.93 -1.44
C GLN A 268 -11.49 21.11 -0.46
N GLU A 269 -11.26 20.09 0.35
CA GLU A 269 -9.97 19.90 1.01
C GLU A 269 -8.92 19.46 -0.02
N ARG A 270 -7.79 20.16 -0.04
CA ARG A 270 -6.75 19.96 -1.05
C ARG A 270 -5.55 19.24 -0.45
N PRO A 271 -5.04 18.18 -1.09
CA PRO A 271 -3.74 17.65 -0.73
C PRO A 271 -2.64 18.67 -1.10
N PRO A 272 -1.49 18.66 -0.40
CA PRO A 272 -0.40 19.58 -0.69
C PRO A 272 0.29 19.29 -2.03
N ARG A 273 0.11 18.09 -2.58
CA ARG A 273 0.68 17.65 -3.86
C ARG A 273 -0.16 16.53 -4.48
N VAL A 274 0.12 16.24 -5.74
CA VAL A 274 -0.36 15.00 -6.38
C VAL A 274 0.23 13.79 -5.62
N PRO A 275 -0.58 12.78 -5.28
CA PRO A 275 -0.09 11.58 -4.62
C PRO A 275 0.91 10.78 -5.47
N GLY A 276 1.80 10.08 -4.78
CA GLY A 276 2.95 9.37 -5.35
C GLY A 276 2.61 8.24 -6.32
N TRP A 277 1.48 7.57 -6.10
CA TRP A 277 0.98 6.48 -6.94
C TRP A 277 0.83 6.86 -8.42
N ILE A 278 0.81 8.16 -8.74
CA ILE A 278 0.83 8.64 -10.12
C ILE A 278 2.05 8.12 -10.90
N ALA A 279 3.15 7.79 -10.22
CA ALA A 279 4.31 7.13 -10.82
C ALA A 279 3.97 5.78 -11.46
N ILE A 280 3.00 5.04 -10.89
CA ILE A 280 2.55 3.75 -11.44
C ILE A 280 1.76 3.99 -12.72
N TYR A 281 0.79 4.91 -12.68
CA TYR A 281 0.06 5.29 -13.89
C TYR A 281 1.00 5.78 -15.00
N ASN A 282 1.90 6.72 -14.70
CA ASN A 282 2.80 7.29 -15.71
C ASN A 282 3.77 6.28 -16.34
N ARG A 283 4.18 5.23 -15.62
CA ARG A 283 5.00 4.15 -16.17
C ARG A 283 4.25 3.26 -17.15
N HIS A 284 2.93 3.16 -16.98
CA HIS A 284 2.08 2.30 -17.78
C HIS A 284 1.33 3.07 -18.88
N ALA A 285 1.01 4.36 -18.68
CA ALA A 285 0.15 5.13 -19.56
C ALA A 285 0.78 5.42 -20.93
N VAL A 286 -0.04 5.33 -21.98
CA VAL A 286 0.35 5.75 -23.35
C VAL A 286 0.71 7.24 -23.39
N ARG A 287 0.04 8.06 -22.58
CA ARG A 287 0.29 9.50 -22.44
C ARG A 287 0.42 9.86 -20.96
N PRO A 288 1.64 9.87 -20.42
CA PRO A 288 1.91 10.26 -19.03
C PRO A 288 1.44 11.70 -18.75
N LEU A 289 1.02 11.95 -17.51
CA LEU A 289 0.64 13.30 -17.05
C LEU A 289 1.88 14.06 -16.50
N PRO A 290 1.95 15.38 -16.72
CA PRO A 290 3.02 16.20 -16.16
C PRO A 290 2.80 16.41 -14.66
N THR A 291 3.54 15.70 -13.81
CA THR A 291 3.30 15.69 -12.35
C THR A 291 4.36 16.44 -11.55
N GLY A 292 5.27 17.15 -12.21
CA GLY A 292 6.49 17.66 -11.58
C GLY A 292 7.42 16.52 -11.13
N ALA A 293 8.56 16.88 -10.53
CA ALA A 293 9.43 15.89 -9.88
C ALA A 293 8.71 15.31 -8.66
N LEU A 294 8.57 13.99 -8.62
CA LEU A 294 8.07 13.30 -7.43
C LEU A 294 9.12 13.41 -6.31
N PRO A 295 8.70 13.55 -5.04
CA PRO A 295 9.65 13.65 -3.93
C PRO A 295 10.54 12.40 -3.86
N GLU A 296 11.80 12.57 -3.45
CA GLU A 296 12.73 11.44 -3.30
C GLU A 296 12.19 10.35 -2.35
N ASN A 297 11.40 10.76 -1.35
CA ASN A 297 10.64 9.88 -0.46
C ASN A 297 9.19 9.76 -0.94
N ASN A 298 8.97 9.00 -2.02
CA ASN A 298 7.67 8.75 -2.61
C ASN A 298 7.02 7.47 -2.03
N TRP A 299 6.95 7.38 -0.70
CA TRP A 299 6.44 6.18 -0.01
C TRP A 299 4.97 5.87 -0.34
N ASP A 300 4.21 6.88 -0.80
CA ASP A 300 2.82 6.77 -1.23
C ASP A 300 2.67 6.28 -2.69
N ALA A 301 3.69 5.60 -3.22
CA ALA A 301 3.79 5.06 -4.58
C ALA A 301 4.19 3.59 -4.68
#